data_AF-A0A2U3B3R2-F1
#
_entry.id   AF-A0A2U3B3R2-F1
#
_cell.length_a   1.000
_cell.length_b   1.000
_cell.length_c   1.000
_cell.angle_alpha   90.00
_cell.angle_beta   90.00
_cell.angle_gamma   90.00
#
_symmetry.space_group_name_H-M   'P 1'
#
loop_
_entity.id
_entity.type
_entity.pdbx_description
1 polymer ?
#
loop_
_entity_poly.entity_id
_entity_poly.type
_entity_poly.pdbx_seq_one_letter_code
_entity_poly.pdbx_strand_id
1 'polypeptide(L)'
;MSNSPKKTVWSLQDNKRTEDQRNAFKPTGIKPRNKTLQYILVSILLMFVLSFLLIQIYEDTLEVCITDTFCINSIDDVLLYTLYVFANIFLVVLSIVGAYAFGRKLARYFKI
;
A
#
# COMPACT_ATOMS: atom_id res chain seq x y z
N MET A 1 -25.78 47.02 9.73
CA MET A 1 -26.90 46.59 8.87
C MET A 1 -26.37 45.66 7.80
N SER A 2 -26.47 44.35 8.03
CA SER A 2 -26.43 43.29 7.00
C SER A 2 -27.39 42.20 7.48
N ASN A 3 -28.68 42.52 7.42
CA ASN A 3 -29.75 41.58 7.74
C ASN A 3 -29.93 40.62 6.56
N SER A 4 -29.07 39.62 6.48
CA SER A 4 -29.40 38.41 5.73
C SER A 4 -30.27 37.55 6.66
N PRO A 5 -31.56 37.32 6.34
CA PRO A 5 -32.38 36.42 7.14
C PRO A 5 -31.77 35.02 7.00
N LYS A 6 -31.11 34.56 8.07
CA LYS A 6 -30.60 33.20 8.16
C LYS A 6 -31.82 32.30 8.03
N LYS A 7 -32.00 31.68 6.85
CA LYS A 7 -33.13 30.78 6.57
C LYS A 7 -33.26 29.85 7.77
N THR A 8 -34.41 29.86 8.42
CA THR A 8 -34.77 28.88 9.44
C THR A 8 -34.67 27.52 8.76
N VAL A 9 -33.58 26.79 9.03
CA VAL A 9 -33.43 25.44 8.54
C VAL A 9 -34.34 24.60 9.43
N TRP A 10 -35.50 24.20 8.92
CA TRP A 10 -36.42 23.27 9.59
C TRP A 10 -35.84 21.85 9.61
N SER A 11 -34.60 21.69 10.06
CA SER A 11 -34.16 20.41 10.59
C SER A 11 -34.53 20.40 12.07
N LEU A 12 -35.11 19.30 12.56
CA LEU A 12 -35.31 19.01 14.00
C LEU A 12 -33.96 18.90 14.77
N GLN A 13 -32.90 19.46 14.22
CA GLN A 13 -31.51 19.34 14.63
C GLN A 13 -30.80 20.70 14.56
N ASP A 14 -31.52 21.81 14.74
CA ASP A 14 -30.89 23.04 15.25
C ASP A 14 -30.26 22.68 16.60
N ASN A 15 -28.96 22.40 16.53
CA ASN A 15 -28.24 21.61 17.51
C ASN A 15 -27.99 22.44 18.78
N LYS A 16 -28.99 22.49 19.67
CA LYS A 16 -28.87 23.09 21.01
C LYS A 16 -27.85 22.36 21.92
N ARG A 17 -27.25 21.25 21.49
CA ARG A 17 -26.29 20.49 22.29
C ARG A 17 -24.90 21.11 22.22
N THR A 18 -24.24 21.21 23.37
CA THR A 18 -22.82 21.54 23.48
C THR A 18 -21.95 20.44 22.87
N GLU A 19 -20.68 20.71 22.59
CA GLU A 19 -19.76 19.69 22.04
C GLU A 19 -19.66 18.44 22.93
N ASP A 20 -19.75 18.63 24.24
CA ASP A 20 -19.74 17.53 25.22
C ASP A 20 -20.98 16.64 25.10
N GLN A 21 -22.15 17.23 24.92
CA GLN A 21 -23.40 16.51 24.70
C GLN A 21 -23.42 15.81 23.32
N ARG A 22 -22.70 16.32 22.32
CA ARG A 22 -22.49 15.61 21.05
C ARG A 22 -21.55 14.42 21.20
N ASN A 23 -20.50 14.55 22.00
CA ASN A 23 -19.56 13.47 22.27
C ASN A 23 -20.21 12.29 23.01
N ALA A 24 -21.23 12.55 23.84
CA ALA A 24 -22.02 11.51 24.51
C ALA A 24 -22.80 10.59 23.56
N PHE A 25 -23.15 11.08 22.35
CA PHE A 25 -23.84 10.29 21.32
C PHE A 25 -22.90 9.85 20.19
N LYS A 26 -21.58 9.98 20.34
CA LYS A 26 -20.67 9.38 19.36
C LYS A 26 -20.88 7.86 19.38
N PRO A 27 -20.98 7.21 18.21
CA PRO A 27 -21.13 5.77 18.15
C PRO A 27 -19.96 5.11 18.92
N THR A 28 -20.30 4.40 19.99
CA THR A 28 -19.36 3.69 20.88
C THR A 28 -18.90 2.35 20.31
N GLY A 29 -19.35 2.01 19.10
CA GLY A 29 -18.92 0.81 18.39
C GLY A 29 -17.41 0.82 18.14
N ILE A 30 -16.81 -0.37 18.28
CA ILE A 30 -15.40 -0.59 17.94
C ILE A 30 -15.24 -0.27 16.45
N LYS A 31 -14.48 0.79 16.13
CA LYS A 31 -14.16 1.10 14.75
C LYS A 31 -13.42 -0.08 14.13
N PRO A 32 -13.78 -0.54 12.93
CA PRO A 32 -13.08 -1.64 12.28
C PRO A 32 -11.60 -1.27 12.14
N ARG A 33 -10.73 -2.14 12.66
CA ARG A 33 -9.28 -1.91 12.64
C ARG A 33 -8.81 -1.86 11.19
N ASN A 34 -8.05 -0.82 10.83
CA ASN A 34 -7.45 -0.75 9.52
C ASN A 34 -6.46 -1.91 9.34
N LYS A 35 -6.72 -2.78 8.36
CA LYS A 35 -5.92 -3.97 8.05
C LYS A 35 -4.97 -3.77 6.87
N THR A 36 -4.93 -2.57 6.27
CA THR A 36 -4.11 -2.30 5.08
C THR A 36 -2.63 -2.64 5.27
N LEU A 37 -2.03 -2.27 6.41
CA LEU A 37 -0.63 -2.62 6.71
C LEU A 37 -0.42 -4.14 6.82
N GLN A 38 -1.37 -4.85 7.43
CA GLN A 38 -1.31 -6.30 7.56
C GLN A 38 -1.36 -6.97 6.18
N TYR A 39 -2.23 -6.49 5.29
CA TYR A 39 -2.29 -6.99 3.91
C TYR A 39 -1.00 -6.73 3.14
N ILE A 40 -0.43 -5.54 3.24
CA ILE A 40 0.84 -5.20 2.57
C ILE A 40 1.96 -6.14 3.05
N LEU A 41 2.09 -6.34 4.36
CA LEU A 41 3.12 -7.23 4.91
C LEU A 41 2.92 -8.69 4.47
N VAL A 42 1.68 -9.19 4.48
CA VAL A 42 1.37 -10.55 4.03
C VAL A 42 1.66 -10.70 2.54
N SER A 43 1.33 -9.70 1.71
CA SER A 43 1.64 -9.71 0.29
C SER A 43 3.15 -9.75 0.03
N ILE A 44 3.93 -8.95 0.77
CA ILE A 44 5.41 -8.97 0.67
C ILE A 44 5.96 -10.34 1.05
N LEU A 45 5.48 -10.92 2.16
CA LEU A 45 5.90 -12.24 2.61
C LEU A 45 5.58 -13.33 1.57
N LEU A 46 4.35 -13.32 1.04
CA LEU A 46 3.93 -14.26 0.02
C LEU A 46 4.83 -14.16 -1.22
N MET A 47 5.14 -12.93 -1.64
CA MET A 47 5.99 -12.70 -2.80
C MET A 47 7.40 -13.24 -2.58
N PHE A 48 7.96 -13.06 -1.38
CA PHE A 48 9.26 -13.63 -1.01
C PHE A 48 9.25 -15.16 -1.04
N VAL A 49 8.21 -15.80 -0.50
CA VAL A 49 8.06 -17.26 -0.52
C VAL A 49 7.96 -17.79 -1.96
N LEU A 50 7.20 -17.10 -2.82
CA LEU A 50 7.10 -17.48 -4.23
C LEU A 50 8.44 -17.33 -4.96
N SER A 51 9.23 -16.28 -4.66
CA SER A 51 10.58 -16.13 -5.21
C SER A 51 11.51 -17.27 -4.78
N PHE A 52 11.41 -17.73 -3.53
CA PHE A 52 12.18 -18.87 -3.04
C PHE A 52 11.78 -20.18 -3.73
N LEU A 53 10.46 -20.43 -3.85
CA LEU A 53 9.94 -21.62 -4.51
C LEU A 53 10.33 -21.69 -5.98
N LEU A 54 10.39 -20.55 -6.66
CA LEU A 54 10.79 -20.49 -8.06
C LEU A 54 12.18 -21.09 -8.28
N ILE A 55 13.12 -20.84 -7.37
CA ILE A 55 14.49 -21.35 -7.46
C ILE A 55 14.53 -22.87 -7.31
N GLN A 56 13.71 -23.43 -6.42
CA GLN A 56 13.64 -24.87 -6.15
C GLN A 56 13.06 -25.68 -7.33
N ILE A 57 12.34 -25.03 -8.25
CA ILE A 57 11.75 -25.69 -9.42
C ILE A 57 12.80 -25.90 -10.53
N TYR A 58 13.86 -25.09 -10.56
CA TYR A 58 14.92 -25.22 -11.56
C TYR A 58 15.99 -26.19 -11.06
N GLU A 59 16.27 -27.23 -11.86
CA GLU A 59 17.30 -28.24 -11.56
C GLU A 59 18.72 -27.75 -11.90
N ASP A 60 18.84 -26.79 -12.82
CA ASP A 60 20.12 -26.23 -13.26
C ASP A 60 20.63 -25.14 -12.31
N THR A 61 21.96 -25.09 -12.14
CA THR A 61 22.65 -23.96 -11.49
C THR A 61 22.46 -22.70 -12.30
N LEU A 62 21.79 -21.70 -11.72
CA LEU A 62 21.65 -20.39 -12.32
C LEU A 62 22.66 -19.45 -11.66
N GLU A 63 23.57 -18.92 -12.45
CA GLU A 63 24.60 -17.96 -12.00
C GLU A 63 24.28 -16.56 -12.53
N VAL A 64 24.35 -15.57 -11.66
CA VAL A 64 24.19 -14.16 -12.01
C VAL A 64 25.31 -13.34 -11.39
N CYS A 65 25.99 -12.54 -12.20
CA CYS A 65 26.99 -11.58 -11.75
C CYS A 65 26.36 -10.21 -11.53
N ILE A 66 26.43 -9.70 -10.30
CA ILE A 66 25.97 -8.33 -9.97
C ILE A 66 27.01 -7.32 -10.46
N THR A 67 28.29 -7.64 -10.32
CA THR A 67 29.43 -6.87 -10.81
C THR A 67 30.43 -7.81 -11.48
N ASP A 68 31.41 -7.24 -12.18
CA ASP A 68 32.47 -8.01 -12.87
C ASP A 68 33.27 -8.96 -11.96
N THR A 69 33.19 -8.76 -10.63
CA THR A 69 33.93 -9.53 -9.62
C THR A 69 33.03 -10.29 -8.64
N PHE A 70 31.71 -10.09 -8.67
CA PHE A 70 30.80 -10.69 -7.70
C PHE A 70 29.66 -11.42 -8.40
N CYS A 71 29.76 -12.75 -8.41
CA CYS A 71 28.77 -13.66 -8.98
C CYS A 71 28.11 -14.48 -7.88
N ILE A 72 26.81 -14.71 -8.04
CA ILE A 72 25.95 -15.40 -7.09
C ILE A 72 25.35 -16.59 -7.81
N ASN A 73 25.39 -17.75 -7.18
CA ASN A 73 24.84 -18.99 -7.72
C ASN A 73 23.55 -19.40 -6.97
N SER A 74 22.60 -20.01 -7.67
CA SER A 74 21.35 -20.51 -7.08
C SER A 74 21.54 -21.65 -6.09
N ILE A 75 22.63 -22.42 -6.19
CA ILE A 75 22.93 -23.56 -5.30
C ILE A 75 23.81 -23.15 -4.11
N ASP A 76 24.92 -22.46 -4.37
CA ASP A 76 25.87 -22.10 -3.31
C ASP A 76 25.32 -20.98 -2.42
N ASP A 77 24.59 -20.03 -3.02
CA ASP A 77 24.10 -18.81 -2.37
C ASP A 77 22.56 -18.69 -2.45
N VAL A 78 21.84 -19.77 -2.10
CA VAL A 78 20.38 -19.89 -2.22
C VAL A 78 19.64 -18.65 -1.68
N LEU A 79 20.01 -18.17 -0.48
CA LEU A 79 19.34 -17.04 0.17
C LEU A 79 19.60 -15.72 -0.56
N LEU A 80 20.84 -15.50 -1.00
CA LEU A 80 21.24 -14.26 -1.66
C LEU A 80 20.64 -14.20 -3.07
N TYR A 81 20.65 -15.33 -3.79
CA TYR A 81 20.00 -15.47 -5.08
C TYR A 81 18.48 -15.28 -4.96
N THR A 82 17.85 -15.81 -3.90
CA THR A 82 16.43 -15.57 -3.60
C THR A 82 16.14 -14.09 -3.37
N LEU A 83 16.95 -13.41 -2.57
CA LEU A 83 16.81 -11.98 -2.31
C LEU A 83 16.97 -11.16 -3.60
N TYR A 84 17.90 -11.55 -4.47
CA TYR A 84 18.08 -10.93 -5.79
C TYR A 84 16.83 -11.06 -6.66
N VAL A 85 16.28 -12.28 -6.81
CA VAL A 85 15.05 -12.53 -7.59
C VAL A 85 13.87 -11.75 -6.99
N PHE A 86 13.71 -11.80 -5.67
CA PHE A 86 12.67 -11.07 -4.96
C PHE A 86 12.78 -9.55 -5.19
N ALA A 87 13.97 -8.97 -5.07
CA ALA A 87 14.21 -7.55 -5.27
C ALA A 87 13.87 -7.12 -6.71
N ASN A 88 14.23 -7.93 -7.71
CA ASN A 88 13.88 -7.65 -9.10
C ASN A 88 12.36 -7.64 -9.32
N ILE A 89 11.66 -8.67 -8.85
CA ILE A 89 10.19 -8.72 -8.94
C ILE A 89 9.56 -7.53 -8.20
N PHE A 90 10.07 -7.20 -7.02
CA PHE A 90 9.60 -6.07 -6.22
C PHE A 90 9.76 -4.74 -6.97
N LEU A 91 10.91 -4.51 -7.60
CA LEU A 91 11.15 -3.30 -8.41
C LEU A 91 10.20 -3.21 -9.60
N VAL A 92 9.91 -4.33 -10.28
CA VAL A 92 8.91 -4.36 -11.37
C VAL A 92 7.53 -3.95 -10.85
N VAL A 93 7.08 -4.53 -9.74
CA VAL A 93 5.78 -4.19 -9.13
C VAL A 93 5.74 -2.72 -8.71
N LEU A 94 6.78 -2.21 -8.06
CA LEU A 94 6.87 -0.81 -7.67
C LEU A 94 6.84 0.13 -8.88
N SER A 95 7.47 -0.27 -9.99
CA SER A 95 7.48 0.52 -11.23
C SER A 95 6.07 0.65 -11.82
N ILE A 96 5.30 -0.43 -11.82
CA ILE A 96 3.90 -0.43 -12.28
C ILE A 96 3.03 0.46 -11.38
N VAL A 97 3.16 0.32 -10.07
CA VAL A 97 2.41 1.13 -9.09
C VAL A 97 2.79 2.62 -9.22
N GLY A 98 4.08 2.90 -9.37
CA GLY A 98 4.60 4.25 -9.58
C GLY A 98 4.08 4.89 -10.86
N ALA A 99 4.11 4.16 -11.98
CA ALA A 99 3.57 4.61 -13.25
C ALA A 99 2.07 4.93 -13.16
N TYR A 100 1.29 4.06 -12.51
CA TYR A 100 -0.13 4.29 -12.27
C TYR A 100 -0.40 5.53 -11.40
N ALA A 101 0.36 5.69 -10.30
CA ALA A 101 0.22 6.83 -9.41
C ALA A 101 0.57 8.15 -10.11
N PHE A 102 1.64 8.15 -10.91
CA PHE A 102 2.06 9.31 -11.70
C PHE A 102 1.03 9.66 -12.78
N GLY A 103 0.56 8.67 -13.54
CA GLY A 103 -0.49 8.85 -14.55
C GLY A 103 -1.78 9.41 -13.94
N ARG A 104 -2.20 8.91 -12.77
CA ARG A 104 -3.37 9.42 -12.04
C ARG A 104 -3.20 10.87 -11.56
N LYS A 105 -1.97 11.28 -11.24
CA LYS A 105 -1.67 12.66 -10.82
C LYS A 105 -1.72 13.60 -12.02
N LEU A 106 -1.11 13.23 -13.15
CA LEU A 106 -1.21 13.99 -14.41
C LEU A 106 -2.65 14.12 -14.89
N ALA A 107 -3.41 13.03 -14.88
CA ALA A 107 -4.81 13.05 -15.31
C ALA A 107 -5.67 14.02 -14.48
N ARG A 108 -5.40 14.17 -13.17
CA ARG A 108 -6.07 15.18 -12.34
C ARG A 108 -5.61 16.60 -12.63
N TYR A 109 -4.33 16.79 -12.94
CA TYR A 109 -3.77 18.10 -13.29
C TYR A 109 -4.35 18.63 -14.62
N PHE A 110 -4.49 17.77 -15.63
CA PHE A 110 -5.07 18.13 -16.93
C PHE A 110 -6.61 18.22 -16.94
N LYS A 111 -7.28 17.76 -15.87
CA LYS A 111 -8.75 17.84 -15.74
C LYS A 111 -9.20 19.13 -15.03
N ILE A 112 -8.27 20.06 -14.80
CA ILE A 112 -8.48 21.47 -14.44
C ILE A 112 -8.37 22.28 -15.74
#